data_AF-A0A257G9D9-F1
#
_entry.id   AF-A0A257G9D9-F1
#
_cell.length_a   1.000
_cell.length_b   1.000
_cell.length_c   1.000
_cell.angle_alpha   90.00
_cell.angle_beta   90.00
_cell.angle_gamma   90.00
#
_symmetry.space_group_name_H-M   'P 1'
#
loop_
_entity.id
_entity.type
_entity.pdbx_description
1 polymer ?
#
loop_
_entity_poly.entity_id
_entity_poly.type
_entity_poly.pdbx_seq_one_letter_code
_entity_poly.pdbx_strand_id
1 'polypeptide(L)'
;MLYRPNPPISFTGAVLDRADHIRADADKLAELTNWRARLLRLDGLDPVIGDDGSLVWGTLADAGEQDELVFLGLDGEGRACFAPVAPANKGNPGPANPRLWGAMASLPAGDLATYGGARALVDWHARHRFCARCGYATKLGKGGWQRKCVNMDCKAEHFPRVDPVTIMSVEWEGQLLLGRQPRFPPRRYSALAGFVEPGESIEEAVAREVFEEAGVRVRDVQYVACQPWPFPSSLMIGCHAYADDPAITIDATELDDARWFTREEVVYAMEGLKTGREDGAFIAPPPFAVAHHLLKWWIEQ
;
A
#
# COMPACT_ATOMS: atom_id res chain seq x y z
N MET A 1 2.83 -9.69 21.28
CA MET A 1 1.86 -10.06 20.23
C MET A 1 1.62 -8.82 19.38
N LEU A 2 1.94 -8.87 18.08
CA LEU A 2 1.70 -7.73 17.18
C LEU A 2 0.17 -7.57 16.97
N TYR A 3 -0.35 -6.35 17.05
CA TYR A 3 -1.76 -6.05 16.76
C TYR A 3 -2.09 -6.44 15.31
N ARG A 4 -3.26 -7.06 15.09
CA ARG A 4 -3.74 -7.44 13.77
C ARG A 4 -5.16 -6.88 13.56
N PRO A 5 -5.39 -6.12 12.48
CA PRO A 5 -6.73 -5.69 12.12
C PRO A 5 -7.65 -6.90 11.92
N ASN A 6 -8.91 -6.79 12.37
CA ASN A 6 -9.94 -7.80 12.14
C ASN A 6 -11.23 -7.12 11.64
N PRO A 7 -11.68 -7.38 10.40
CA PRO A 7 -11.05 -8.23 9.39
C PRO A 7 -9.71 -7.67 8.90
N PRO A 8 -8.79 -8.52 8.41
CA PRO A 8 -7.53 -8.04 7.86
C PRO A 8 -7.77 -7.26 6.56
N ILE A 9 -7.13 -6.10 6.46
CA ILE A 9 -7.05 -5.32 5.22
C ILE A 9 -5.78 -5.75 4.50
N SER A 10 -5.80 -5.87 3.17
CA SER A 10 -4.62 -6.33 2.42
C SER A 10 -3.38 -5.49 2.75
N PHE A 11 -2.22 -6.14 2.82
CA PHE A 11 -0.93 -5.59 3.26
C PHE A 11 -0.83 -5.20 4.76
N THR A 12 -1.83 -5.54 5.58
CA THR A 12 -1.78 -5.39 7.05
C THR A 12 -1.65 -6.73 7.76
N GLY A 13 -1.24 -6.72 9.03
CA GLY A 13 -1.10 -7.94 9.84
C GLY A 13 0.26 -8.63 9.68
N ALA A 14 1.32 -7.85 9.45
CA ALA A 14 2.70 -8.35 9.35
C ALA A 14 3.06 -9.27 10.53
N VAL A 15 3.72 -10.39 10.20
CA VAL A 15 4.09 -11.43 11.17
C VAL A 15 5.51 -11.30 11.67
N LEU A 16 6.35 -10.52 10.97
CA LEU A 16 7.72 -10.25 11.37
C LEU A 16 7.78 -9.15 12.44
N ASP A 17 8.56 -9.37 13.49
CA ASP A 17 8.99 -8.30 14.37
C ASP A 17 10.04 -7.45 13.63
N ARG A 18 9.72 -6.17 13.37
CA ARG A 18 10.63 -5.26 12.66
C ARG A 18 11.95 -5.02 13.39
N ALA A 19 12.03 -5.34 14.70
CA ALA A 19 13.24 -5.36 15.50
C ALA A 19 14.16 -4.14 15.30
N ASP A 20 13.62 -2.93 15.53
CA ASP A 20 14.35 -1.68 15.29
C ASP A 20 15.68 -1.61 16.07
N HIS A 21 15.67 -2.12 17.30
CA HIS A 21 16.84 -2.21 18.18
C HIS A 21 17.97 -3.11 17.64
N ILE A 22 17.64 -4.05 16.75
CA ILE A 22 18.63 -4.94 16.09
C ILE A 22 19.14 -4.26 14.83
N ARG A 23 18.26 -3.76 13.97
CA ARG A 23 18.68 -3.20 12.68
C ARG A 23 19.51 -1.92 12.84
N ALA A 24 19.36 -1.19 13.95
CA ALA A 24 20.18 -0.04 14.29
C ALA A 24 21.60 -0.39 14.81
N ASP A 25 21.84 -1.67 15.13
CA ASP A 25 23.07 -2.20 15.72
C ASP A 25 23.76 -3.14 14.71
N ALA A 26 24.86 -2.67 14.12
CA ALA A 26 25.52 -3.38 13.04
C ALA A 26 26.09 -4.74 13.47
N ASP A 27 26.57 -4.84 14.71
CA ASP A 27 27.18 -6.07 15.23
C ASP A 27 26.09 -7.13 15.46
N LYS A 28 24.97 -6.75 16.08
CA LYS A 28 23.82 -7.65 16.26
C LYS A 28 23.22 -8.11 14.93
N LEU A 29 23.13 -7.20 13.95
CA LEU A 29 22.62 -7.59 12.64
C LEU A 29 23.59 -8.56 11.93
N ALA A 30 24.91 -8.37 12.08
CA ALA A 30 25.91 -9.27 11.54
C ALA A 30 25.81 -10.68 12.17
N GLU A 31 25.60 -10.77 13.49
CA GLU A 31 25.40 -12.06 14.19
C GLU A 31 24.20 -12.85 13.65
N LEU A 32 23.14 -12.14 13.24
CA LEU A 32 21.93 -12.73 12.68
C LEU A 32 22.04 -13.05 11.18
N THR A 33 23.10 -12.58 10.52
CA THR A 33 23.41 -12.89 9.12
C THR A 33 24.14 -14.23 9.04
N ASN A 34 23.45 -15.29 9.43
CA ASN A 34 24.01 -16.65 9.54
C ASN A 34 23.16 -17.67 8.76
N TRP A 35 23.51 -18.95 8.82
CA TRP A 35 22.85 -20.03 8.08
C TRP A 35 21.34 -20.20 8.39
N ARG A 36 20.85 -19.67 9.52
CA ARG A 36 19.41 -19.68 9.88
C ARG A 36 18.63 -18.53 9.24
N ALA A 37 19.31 -17.52 8.72
CA ALA A 37 18.66 -16.38 8.08
C ALA A 37 17.96 -16.81 6.79
N ARG A 38 16.84 -16.14 6.51
CA ARG A 38 15.96 -16.44 5.38
C ARG A 38 16.00 -15.28 4.40
N LEU A 39 16.03 -15.60 3.11
CA LEU A 39 15.94 -14.61 2.04
C LEU A 39 14.59 -14.73 1.35
N LEU A 40 13.78 -13.68 1.35
CA LEU A 40 12.53 -13.64 0.60
C LEU A 40 12.85 -13.69 -0.90
N ARG A 41 12.29 -14.67 -1.61
CA ARG A 41 12.50 -14.80 -3.05
C ARG A 41 11.59 -13.82 -3.80
N LEU A 42 12.21 -12.96 -4.59
CA LEU A 42 11.55 -12.00 -5.47
C LEU A 42 12.02 -12.21 -6.92
N ASP A 43 11.12 -12.02 -7.88
CA ASP A 43 11.43 -11.86 -9.30
C ASP A 43 11.32 -10.37 -9.65
N GLY A 44 12.44 -9.67 -9.63
CA GLY A 44 12.48 -8.21 -9.61
C GLY A 44 11.82 -7.64 -8.34
N LEU A 45 10.59 -7.14 -8.46
CA LEU A 45 9.79 -6.66 -7.33
C LEU A 45 8.62 -7.58 -6.97
N ASP A 46 8.38 -8.62 -7.76
CA ASP A 46 7.20 -9.47 -7.64
C ASP A 46 7.50 -10.67 -6.72
N PRO A 47 6.52 -11.13 -5.92
CA PRO A 47 6.76 -12.20 -4.97
C PRO A 47 6.82 -13.54 -5.72
N VAL A 48 7.76 -14.39 -5.33
CA VAL A 48 7.72 -15.80 -5.72
C VAL A 48 6.79 -16.53 -4.75
N ILE A 49 5.73 -17.14 -5.29
CA ILE A 49 4.70 -17.85 -4.53
C ILE A 49 4.89 -19.35 -4.76
N GLY A 50 4.91 -20.13 -3.68
CA GLY A 50 5.04 -21.58 -3.72
C GLY A 50 3.73 -22.27 -4.10
N ASP A 51 3.80 -23.58 -4.38
CA ASP A 51 2.63 -24.39 -4.72
C ASP A 51 1.60 -24.46 -3.57
N ASP A 52 2.04 -24.20 -2.33
CA ASP A 52 1.19 -24.12 -1.13
C ASP A 52 0.50 -22.75 -0.95
N GLY A 53 0.73 -21.81 -1.87
CA GLY A 53 0.16 -20.47 -1.81
C GLY A 53 0.84 -19.54 -0.81
N SER A 54 2.02 -19.88 -0.28
CA SER A 54 2.81 -19.04 0.62
C SER A 54 3.98 -18.35 -0.07
N LEU A 55 4.61 -17.39 0.60
CA LEU A 55 5.86 -16.79 0.13
C LEU A 55 7.00 -17.80 0.15
N VAL A 56 7.77 -17.86 -0.95
CA VAL A 56 8.97 -18.68 -1.01
C VAL A 56 10.14 -17.99 -0.30
N TRP A 57 10.77 -18.72 0.61
CA TRP A 57 11.97 -18.29 1.32
C TRP A 57 13.15 -19.19 0.97
N GLY A 58 14.26 -18.57 0.59
CA GLY A 58 15.56 -19.22 0.40
C GLY A 58 16.53 -18.93 1.55
N THR A 59 17.81 -19.15 1.28
CA THR A 59 18.91 -18.82 2.18
C THR A 59 19.66 -17.57 1.70
N LEU A 60 20.54 -17.02 2.52
CA LEU A 60 21.37 -15.89 2.07
C LEU A 60 22.32 -16.22 0.92
N ALA A 61 22.63 -17.51 0.69
CA ALA A 61 23.44 -17.96 -0.44
C ALA A 61 22.73 -17.80 -1.80
N ASP A 62 21.41 -17.57 -1.79
CA ASP A 62 20.62 -17.32 -2.99
C ASP A 62 20.70 -15.88 -3.49
N ALA A 63 21.27 -14.96 -2.70
CA ALA A 63 21.44 -13.57 -3.09
C ALA A 63 22.57 -13.44 -4.12
N GLY A 64 22.42 -12.53 -5.08
CA GLY A 64 23.49 -12.18 -6.01
C GLY A 64 24.69 -11.55 -5.28
N GLU A 65 25.90 -11.74 -5.81
CA GLU A 65 27.14 -11.22 -5.18
C GLU A 65 27.12 -9.70 -4.96
N GLN A 66 26.37 -8.96 -5.79
CA GLN A 66 26.23 -7.51 -5.72
C GLN A 66 24.92 -7.05 -5.08
N ASP A 67 24.10 -7.97 -4.60
CA ASP A 67 22.81 -7.63 -4.00
C ASP A 67 23.03 -7.00 -2.63
N GLU A 68 22.34 -5.89 -2.41
CA GLU A 68 22.19 -5.32 -1.08
C GLU A 68 21.11 -6.11 -0.32
N LEU A 69 21.36 -6.47 0.95
CA LEU A 69 20.39 -7.19 1.78
C LEU A 69 19.66 -6.23 2.72
N VAL A 70 18.33 -6.23 2.63
CA VAL A 70 17.44 -5.44 3.50
C VAL A 70 16.85 -6.36 4.56
N PHE A 71 17.08 -6.04 5.82
CA PHE A 71 16.50 -6.74 6.95
C PHE A 71 15.01 -6.37 7.11
N LEU A 72 14.14 -7.36 6.96
CA LEU A 72 12.69 -7.20 7.09
C LEU A 72 12.21 -7.33 8.54
N GLY A 73 12.92 -8.14 9.34
CA GLY A 73 12.57 -8.42 10.72
C GLY A 73 12.94 -9.83 11.16
N LEU A 74 12.46 -10.21 12.35
CA LEU A 74 12.55 -11.56 12.89
C LEU A 74 11.22 -12.29 12.70
N ASP A 75 11.28 -13.55 12.29
CA ASP A 75 10.10 -14.42 12.28
C ASP A 75 9.78 -14.98 13.68
N GLY A 76 8.69 -15.76 13.78
CA GLY A 76 8.23 -16.34 15.05
C GLY A 76 9.22 -17.31 15.71
N GLU A 77 10.27 -17.76 15.00
CA GLU A 77 11.35 -18.59 15.53
C GLU A 77 12.62 -17.78 15.85
N GLY A 78 12.55 -16.44 15.70
CA GLY A 78 13.69 -15.54 15.89
C GLY A 78 14.71 -15.58 14.75
N ARG A 79 14.36 -16.12 13.58
CA ARG A 79 15.24 -16.10 12.41
C ARG A 79 15.16 -14.73 11.73
N ALA A 80 16.30 -14.20 11.31
CA ALA A 80 16.34 -12.97 10.54
C ALA A 80 15.87 -13.19 9.10
N CYS A 81 14.92 -12.38 8.67
CA CYS A 81 14.35 -12.38 7.33
C CYS A 81 14.88 -11.18 6.54
N PHE A 82 15.35 -11.42 5.33
CA PHE A 82 15.92 -10.41 4.44
C PHE A 82 15.21 -10.40 3.08
N ALA A 83 15.30 -9.28 2.37
CA ALA A 83 14.97 -9.18 0.95
C ALA A 83 16.20 -8.66 0.16
N PRO A 84 16.46 -9.21 -1.05
CA PRO A 84 17.56 -8.75 -1.89
C PRO A 84 17.17 -7.48 -2.66
N VAL A 85 18.14 -6.58 -2.84
CA VAL A 85 18.02 -5.41 -3.71
C VAL A 85 19.12 -5.47 -4.76
N ALA A 86 18.82 -6.12 -5.88
CA ALA A 86 19.77 -6.26 -6.97
C ALA A 86 20.11 -4.90 -7.61
N PRO A 87 21.35 -4.69 -8.09
CA PRO A 87 21.72 -3.49 -8.84
C PRO A 87 20.88 -3.28 -10.10
N ALA A 88 20.42 -4.37 -10.72
CA ALA A 88 19.57 -4.36 -11.91
C ALA A 88 18.10 -3.98 -11.62
N ASN A 89 17.68 -3.93 -10.35
CA ASN A 89 16.32 -3.51 -9.99
C ASN A 89 16.13 -2.05 -10.41
N LYS A 90 15.26 -1.82 -11.39
CA LYS A 90 14.95 -0.47 -11.89
C LYS A 90 13.88 0.27 -11.06
N GLY A 91 13.25 -0.43 -10.12
CA GLY A 91 12.02 0.03 -9.48
C GLY A 91 10.87 0.04 -10.49
N ASN A 92 9.63 0.10 -10.00
CA ASN A 92 8.46 0.27 -10.87
C ASN A 92 7.43 1.18 -10.20
N PRO A 93 7.30 2.44 -10.64
CA PRO A 93 6.26 3.35 -10.14
C PRO A 93 4.88 3.01 -10.71
N GLY A 94 4.79 2.10 -11.68
CA GLY A 94 3.55 1.69 -12.31
C GLY A 94 2.64 0.85 -11.41
N PRO A 95 1.36 0.72 -11.78
CA PRO A 95 0.38 -0.04 -11.01
C PRO A 95 0.74 -1.53 -10.93
N ALA A 96 0.13 -2.24 -9.97
CA ALA A 96 0.22 -3.68 -9.87
C ALA A 96 -0.16 -4.36 -11.21
N ASN A 97 0.65 -5.33 -11.65
CA ASN A 97 0.38 -6.11 -12.85
C ASN A 97 -0.60 -7.28 -12.55
N PRO A 98 -1.22 -7.93 -13.57
CA PRO A 98 -2.10 -9.10 -13.42
C PRO A 98 -1.63 -10.19 -12.45
N ARG A 99 -0.33 -10.50 -12.42
CA ARG A 99 0.23 -11.52 -11.53
C ARG A 99 0.15 -11.09 -10.06
N LEU A 100 0.36 -9.81 -9.76
CA LEU A 100 0.21 -9.31 -8.38
C LEU A 100 -1.24 -9.25 -7.93
N TRP A 101 -2.20 -9.00 -8.83
CA TRP A 101 -3.61 -9.09 -8.46
C TRP A 101 -3.99 -10.50 -8.02
N GLY A 102 -3.46 -11.53 -8.70
CA GLY A 102 -3.56 -12.92 -8.26
C GLY A 102 -2.93 -13.13 -6.89
N ALA A 103 -1.70 -12.65 -6.69
CA ALA A 103 -1.00 -12.74 -5.40
C ALA A 103 -1.76 -12.08 -4.24
N MET A 104 -2.32 -10.88 -4.46
CA MET A 104 -3.12 -10.16 -3.46
C MET A 104 -4.41 -10.90 -3.10
N ALA A 105 -4.94 -11.72 -4.01
CA ALA A 105 -6.15 -12.51 -3.78
C ALA A 105 -5.88 -13.86 -3.09
N SER A 106 -4.68 -14.43 -3.24
CA SER A 106 -4.37 -15.79 -2.77
C SER A 106 -3.45 -15.84 -1.54
N LEU A 107 -2.55 -14.87 -1.34
CA LEU A 107 -1.60 -14.92 -0.24
C LEU A 107 -2.29 -14.79 1.12
N PRO A 108 -1.85 -15.55 2.14
CA PRO A 108 -2.26 -15.33 3.51
C PRO A 108 -1.95 -13.89 3.96
N ALA A 109 -2.81 -13.29 4.80
CA ALA A 109 -2.68 -11.88 5.18
C ALA A 109 -1.29 -11.50 5.75
N GLY A 110 -0.70 -12.38 6.57
CA GLY A 110 0.63 -12.17 7.15
C GLY A 110 1.76 -12.18 6.11
N ASP A 111 1.64 -13.05 5.13
CA ASP A 111 2.56 -13.14 3.98
C ASP A 111 2.41 -11.92 3.08
N LEU A 112 1.17 -11.55 2.75
CA LEU A 112 0.88 -10.37 1.95
C LEU A 112 1.43 -9.10 2.59
N ALA A 113 1.29 -8.94 3.91
CA ALA A 113 1.86 -7.82 4.66
C ALA A 113 3.40 -7.84 4.67
N THR A 114 4.01 -9.01 4.81
CA THR A 114 5.47 -9.17 4.76
C THR A 114 6.00 -8.79 3.38
N TYR A 115 5.36 -9.27 2.32
CA TYR A 115 5.67 -8.90 0.95
C TYR A 115 5.49 -7.41 0.71
N GLY A 116 4.39 -6.80 1.18
CA GLY A 116 4.15 -5.36 0.98
C GLY A 116 5.26 -4.50 1.58
N GLY A 117 5.71 -4.83 2.80
CA GLY A 117 6.86 -4.17 3.42
C GLY A 117 8.16 -4.38 2.66
N ALA A 118 8.44 -5.62 2.23
CA ALA A 118 9.64 -5.94 1.45
C ALA A 118 9.65 -5.19 0.11
N ARG A 119 8.54 -5.22 -0.63
CA ARG A 119 8.39 -4.54 -1.91
C ARG A 119 8.64 -3.04 -1.78
N ALA A 120 8.02 -2.38 -0.79
CA ALA A 120 8.18 -0.95 -0.58
C ALA A 120 9.66 -0.57 -0.32
N LEU A 121 10.39 -1.37 0.47
CA LEU A 121 11.80 -1.14 0.75
C LEU A 121 12.70 -1.41 -0.46
N VAL A 122 12.48 -2.54 -1.15
CA VAL A 122 13.26 -2.92 -2.33
C VAL A 122 13.07 -1.92 -3.46
N ASP A 123 11.82 -1.51 -3.74
CA ASP A 123 11.50 -0.50 -4.74
C ASP A 123 12.08 0.88 -4.37
N TRP A 124 11.99 1.28 -3.09
CA TRP A 124 12.60 2.52 -2.62
C TRP A 124 14.11 2.52 -2.86
N HIS A 125 14.83 1.46 -2.48
CA HIS A 125 16.26 1.39 -2.71
C HIS A 125 16.66 1.37 -4.18
N ALA A 126 15.87 0.71 -5.04
CA ALA A 126 16.09 0.72 -6.48
C ALA A 126 16.08 2.15 -7.05
N ARG A 127 15.20 3.02 -6.53
CA ARG A 127 15.04 4.41 -7.02
C ARG A 127 15.88 5.45 -6.27
N HIS A 128 16.44 5.14 -5.11
CA HIS A 128 17.10 6.11 -4.22
C HIS A 128 18.60 5.81 -4.00
N ARG A 129 19.32 5.40 -5.06
CA ARG A 129 20.76 5.08 -4.98
C ARG A 129 21.65 6.30 -4.71
N PHE A 130 21.17 7.51 -4.99
CA PHE A 130 21.92 8.76 -4.85
C PHE A 130 21.27 9.70 -3.83
N CYS A 131 22.09 10.56 -3.24
CA CYS A 131 21.70 11.48 -2.18
C CYS A 131 20.92 12.66 -2.77
N ALA A 132 19.68 12.85 -2.33
CA ALA A 132 18.84 13.96 -2.77
C ALA A 132 19.39 15.35 -2.42
N ARG A 133 20.33 15.45 -1.46
CA ARG A 133 20.96 16.72 -1.05
C ARG A 133 22.18 17.11 -1.90
N CYS A 134 22.99 16.15 -2.35
CA CYS A 134 24.29 16.45 -2.97
C CYS A 134 24.65 15.59 -4.19
N GLY A 135 23.79 14.66 -4.62
CA GLY A 135 23.99 13.82 -5.80
C GLY A 135 24.96 12.65 -5.62
N TYR A 136 25.74 12.58 -4.55
CA TYR A 136 26.66 11.45 -4.30
C TYR A 136 25.90 10.14 -4.02
N ALA A 137 26.57 9.01 -4.28
CA ALA A 137 26.04 7.70 -3.94
C ALA A 137 25.67 7.59 -2.44
N THR A 138 24.75 6.67 -2.15
CA THR A 138 24.34 6.34 -0.79
C THR A 138 24.51 4.86 -0.54
N LYS A 139 24.71 4.47 0.71
CA LYS A 139 24.79 3.06 1.15
C LYS A 139 23.67 2.73 2.12
N LEU A 140 23.34 1.45 2.28
CA LEU A 140 22.39 1.01 3.29
C LEU A 140 22.80 1.48 4.70
N GLY A 141 21.81 1.84 5.50
CA GLY A 141 21.90 2.07 6.93
C GLY A 141 20.72 1.41 7.63
N LYS A 142 20.82 1.21 8.95
CA LYS A 142 19.77 0.61 9.78
C LYS A 142 19.14 -0.67 9.20
N GLY A 143 19.97 -1.62 8.74
CA GLY A 143 19.51 -2.85 8.09
C GLY A 143 18.67 -2.63 6.83
N GLY A 144 18.86 -1.51 6.12
CA GLY A 144 18.10 -1.15 4.91
C GLY A 144 16.87 -0.28 5.16
N TRP A 145 16.56 0.07 6.41
CA TRP A 145 15.50 1.06 6.71
C TRP A 145 15.99 2.50 6.64
N GLN A 146 17.17 2.70 6.04
CA GLN A 146 17.79 3.99 5.83
C GLN A 146 18.80 3.88 4.66
N ARG A 147 19.08 4.99 4.00
CA ARG A 147 20.27 5.17 3.17
C ARG A 147 21.07 6.36 3.68
N LYS A 148 22.39 6.21 3.73
CA LYS A 148 23.32 7.25 4.19
C LYS A 148 24.22 7.70 3.06
N CYS A 149 24.34 9.01 2.88
CA CYS A 149 25.27 9.58 1.90
C CYS A 149 26.71 9.18 2.24
N VAL A 150 27.46 8.73 1.23
CA VAL A 150 28.87 8.34 1.40
C VAL A 150 29.81 9.56 1.45
N ASN A 151 29.33 10.75 1.05
CA ASN A 151 30.08 11.99 1.16
C ASN A 151 30.15 12.44 2.62
N MET A 152 31.36 12.52 3.16
CA MET A 152 31.64 12.89 4.55
C MET A 152 31.34 14.36 4.87
N ASP A 153 31.22 15.23 3.88
CA ASP A 153 30.79 16.62 4.12
C ASP A 153 29.27 16.75 4.18
N CYS A 154 28.55 15.83 3.52
CA CYS A 154 27.09 15.84 3.46
C CYS A 154 26.46 15.07 4.63
N LYS A 155 26.86 13.80 4.81
CA LYS A 155 26.35 12.84 5.81
C LYS A 155 24.81 12.73 5.90
N ALA A 156 24.08 13.19 4.89
CA ALA A 156 22.62 13.17 4.90
C ALA A 156 22.08 11.74 5.01
N GLU A 157 20.96 11.62 5.72
CA GLU A 157 20.23 10.38 5.92
C GLU A 157 18.89 10.48 5.19
N HIS A 158 18.53 9.38 4.53
CA HIS A 158 17.28 9.24 3.79
C HIS A 158 16.51 8.05 4.33
N PHE A 159 15.19 8.20 4.47
CA PHE A 159 14.30 7.17 4.98
C PHE A 159 13.36 6.69 3.88
N PRO A 160 12.86 5.44 3.96
CA PRO A 160 11.82 4.96 3.06
C PRO A 160 10.64 5.93 2.99
N ARG A 161 10.17 6.18 1.77
CA ARG A 161 9.03 7.06 1.52
C ARG A 161 7.74 6.33 1.88
N VAL A 162 6.80 7.05 2.48
CA VAL A 162 5.41 6.63 2.66
C VAL A 162 4.55 7.84 2.32
N ASP A 163 3.80 7.75 1.22
CA ASP A 163 3.02 8.85 0.66
C ASP A 163 1.57 8.74 1.18
N PRO A 164 1.11 9.62 2.08
CA PRO A 164 -0.26 9.58 2.58
C PRO A 164 -1.27 9.90 1.45
N VAL A 165 -2.29 9.06 1.34
CA VAL A 165 -3.38 9.21 0.36
C VAL A 165 -4.69 9.05 1.11
N THR A 166 -5.56 10.05 1.08
CA THR A 166 -6.92 9.90 1.61
C THR A 166 -7.80 9.21 0.58
N ILE A 167 -8.63 8.28 1.04
CA ILE A 167 -9.67 7.64 0.23
C ILE A 167 -10.96 7.66 1.03
N MET A 168 -12.04 8.16 0.45
CA MET A 168 -13.20 8.58 1.23
C MET A 168 -14.52 8.08 0.68
N SER A 169 -15.37 7.55 1.56
CA SER A 169 -16.80 7.39 1.30
C SER A 169 -17.51 8.69 1.68
N VAL A 170 -18.21 9.31 0.73
CA VAL A 170 -18.97 10.54 0.96
C VAL A 170 -20.46 10.20 0.89
N GLU A 171 -21.21 10.54 1.94
CA GLU A 171 -22.63 10.27 2.05
C GLU A 171 -23.51 11.52 1.91
N TRP A 172 -24.62 11.36 1.19
CA TRP A 172 -25.74 12.30 1.17
C TRP A 172 -27.06 11.54 1.26
N GLU A 173 -27.86 11.80 2.30
CA GLU A 173 -29.20 11.22 2.49
C GLU A 173 -29.26 9.68 2.27
N GLY A 174 -28.28 8.94 2.82
CA GLY A 174 -28.21 7.49 2.69
C GLY A 174 -27.71 6.98 1.33
N GLN A 175 -27.16 7.84 0.47
CA GLN A 175 -26.51 7.49 -0.78
C GLN A 175 -25.00 7.75 -0.71
N LEU A 176 -24.20 6.94 -1.39
CA LEU A 176 -22.75 7.13 -1.49
C LEU A 176 -22.35 7.74 -2.82
N LEU A 177 -21.48 8.75 -2.77
CA LEU A 177 -20.78 9.24 -3.95
C LEU A 177 -19.64 8.28 -4.31
N LEU A 178 -19.65 7.79 -5.55
CA LEU A 178 -18.55 7.02 -6.12
C LEU A 178 -18.15 7.59 -7.47
N GLY A 179 -16.86 7.52 -7.78
CA GLY A 179 -16.27 8.01 -9.02
C GLY A 179 -15.57 6.91 -9.82
N ARG A 180 -15.27 7.21 -11.08
CA ARG A 180 -14.43 6.38 -11.94
C ARG A 180 -13.46 7.22 -12.76
N GLN A 181 -12.24 6.72 -12.88
CA GLN A 181 -11.22 7.31 -13.74
C GLN A 181 -11.33 6.73 -15.17
N PRO A 182 -10.92 7.46 -16.23
CA PRO A 182 -10.96 6.98 -17.61
C PRO A 182 -10.27 5.64 -17.84
N ARG A 183 -9.21 5.36 -17.07
CA ARG A 183 -8.44 4.09 -17.15
C ARG A 183 -9.17 2.87 -16.57
N PHE A 184 -10.25 3.06 -15.82
CA PHE A 184 -10.97 1.95 -15.19
C PHE A 184 -11.82 1.21 -16.23
N PRO A 185 -11.90 -0.13 -16.15
CA PRO A 185 -12.86 -0.90 -16.93
C PRO A 185 -14.28 -0.31 -16.82
N PRO A 186 -15.10 -0.41 -17.87
CA PRO A 186 -16.46 0.12 -17.87
C PRO A 186 -17.24 -0.33 -16.63
N ARG A 187 -18.03 0.59 -16.07
CA ARG A 187 -18.89 0.39 -14.89
C ARG A 187 -18.17 0.08 -13.57
N ARG A 188 -16.84 0.05 -13.50
CA ARG A 188 -16.13 0.02 -12.22
C ARG A 188 -16.11 1.41 -11.61
N TYR A 189 -16.64 1.52 -10.39
CA TYR A 189 -16.62 2.73 -9.56
C TYR A 189 -15.92 2.43 -8.23
N SER A 190 -15.34 3.47 -7.63
CA SER A 190 -14.63 3.41 -6.36
C SER A 190 -14.90 4.69 -5.56
N ALA A 191 -14.56 4.64 -4.27
CA ALA A 191 -14.35 5.85 -3.47
C ALA A 191 -13.33 6.77 -4.15
N LEU A 192 -13.54 8.08 -4.02
CA LEU A 192 -12.60 9.11 -4.46
C LEU A 192 -11.34 9.06 -3.60
N ALA A 193 -10.18 9.42 -4.17
CA ALA A 193 -8.92 9.34 -3.46
C ALA A 193 -7.85 10.25 -4.04
N GLY A 194 -7.09 10.89 -3.17
CA GLY A 194 -5.96 11.73 -3.58
C GLY A 194 -4.92 11.93 -2.49
N PHE A 195 -3.82 12.57 -2.86
CA PHE A 195 -2.66 12.71 -1.98
C PHE A 195 -2.92 13.78 -0.93
N VAL A 196 -2.42 13.55 0.30
CA VAL A 196 -2.36 14.61 1.30
C VAL A 196 -1.19 15.53 0.96
N GLU A 197 -1.44 16.83 0.80
CA GLU A 197 -0.40 17.79 0.47
C GLU A 197 0.38 18.29 1.70
N PRO A 198 1.62 18.80 1.51
CA PRO A 198 2.38 19.39 2.61
C PRO A 198 1.65 20.56 3.27
N GLY A 199 1.34 20.40 4.55
CA GLY A 199 0.63 21.41 5.34
C GLY A 199 -0.85 21.14 5.52
N GLU A 200 -1.38 20.07 4.93
CA GLU A 200 -2.76 19.65 5.11
C GLU A 200 -2.94 18.61 6.23
N SER A 201 -4.07 18.70 6.92
CA SER A 201 -4.62 17.60 7.71
C SER A 201 -5.28 16.55 6.80
N ILE A 202 -5.61 15.38 7.38
CA ILE A 202 -6.36 14.34 6.66
C ILE A 202 -7.74 14.86 6.24
N GLU A 203 -8.39 15.61 7.13
CA GLU A 203 -9.71 16.19 6.93
C GLU A 203 -9.69 17.26 5.83
N GLU A 204 -8.65 18.10 5.79
CA GLU A 204 -8.44 19.10 4.76
C GLU A 204 -8.22 18.46 3.38
N ALA A 205 -7.39 17.42 3.30
CA ALA A 205 -7.18 16.68 2.05
C ALA A 205 -8.46 16.00 1.56
N VAL A 206 -9.25 15.36 2.45
CA VAL A 206 -10.56 14.80 2.08
C VAL A 206 -11.47 15.89 1.51
N ALA A 207 -11.55 17.05 2.17
CA ALA A 207 -12.41 18.14 1.72
C ALA A 207 -11.96 18.74 0.39
N ARG A 208 -10.65 18.92 0.19
CA ARG A 208 -10.07 19.43 -1.05
C ARG A 208 -10.33 18.47 -2.21
N GLU A 209 -9.93 17.21 -2.07
CA GLU A 209 -10.00 16.20 -3.14
C GLU A 209 -11.44 15.96 -3.60
N VAL A 210 -12.41 15.85 -2.67
CA VAL A 210 -13.83 15.70 -3.05
C VAL A 210 -14.35 16.93 -3.80
N PHE A 211 -13.90 18.12 -3.40
CA PHE A 211 -14.30 19.35 -4.07
C PHE A 211 -13.64 19.51 -5.45
N GLU A 212 -12.36 19.16 -5.59
CA GLU A 212 -11.63 19.21 -6.86
C GLU A 212 -12.20 18.21 -7.88
N GLU A 213 -12.36 16.94 -7.49
CA GLU A 213 -12.78 15.89 -8.43
C GLU A 213 -14.28 15.92 -8.76
N ALA A 214 -15.13 16.25 -7.76
CA ALA A 214 -16.59 16.11 -7.87
C ALA A 214 -17.39 17.38 -7.55
N GLY A 215 -16.73 18.49 -7.16
CA GLY A 215 -17.41 19.74 -6.84
C GLY A 215 -18.22 19.73 -5.54
N VAL A 216 -18.17 18.63 -4.78
CA VAL A 216 -19.00 18.42 -3.59
C VAL A 216 -18.30 18.95 -2.34
N ARG A 217 -19.02 19.71 -1.52
CA ARG A 217 -18.54 20.15 -0.20
C ARG A 217 -18.86 19.10 0.85
N VAL A 218 -17.91 18.85 1.75
CA VAL A 218 -18.05 17.83 2.79
C VAL A 218 -17.70 18.35 4.17
N ARG A 219 -18.22 17.68 5.19
CA ARG A 219 -18.02 17.93 6.62
C ARG A 219 -17.91 16.62 7.39
N ASP A 220 -17.61 16.75 8.69
CA ASP A 220 -17.60 15.64 9.66
C ASP A 220 -16.74 14.45 9.20
N VAL A 221 -15.52 14.74 8.74
CA VAL A 221 -14.57 13.71 8.27
C VAL A 221 -14.15 12.81 9.44
N GLN A 222 -14.30 11.50 9.27
CA GLN A 222 -13.99 10.48 10.26
C GLN A 222 -13.05 9.43 9.68
N TYR A 223 -12.03 9.04 10.45
CA TYR A 223 -11.18 7.91 10.11
C TYR A 223 -11.94 6.58 10.27
N VAL A 224 -11.81 5.70 9.28
CA VAL A 224 -12.42 4.36 9.28
C VAL A 224 -11.35 3.27 9.31
N ALA A 225 -10.39 3.33 8.38
CA ALA A 225 -9.47 2.24 8.12
C ALA A 225 -8.18 2.74 7.46
N CYS A 226 -7.13 1.91 7.46
CA CYS A 226 -5.89 2.24 6.79
C CYS A 226 -5.30 1.02 6.08
N GLN A 227 -4.75 1.24 4.88
CA GLN A 227 -4.16 0.21 4.04
C GLN A 227 -2.79 0.69 3.49
N PRO A 228 -1.69 0.00 3.80
CA PRO A 228 -0.46 0.14 3.03
C PRO A 228 -0.70 -0.28 1.58
N TRP A 229 -0.24 0.52 0.62
CA TRP A 229 -0.36 0.25 -0.81
C TRP A 229 1.01 0.40 -1.49
N PRO A 230 1.78 -0.69 -1.62
CA PRO A 230 3.19 -0.67 -2.02
C PRO A 230 3.39 -0.54 -3.54
N PHE A 231 2.67 0.41 -4.16
CA PHE A 231 2.68 0.70 -5.60
C PHE A 231 2.76 2.21 -5.89
N PRO A 232 3.90 2.86 -5.61
CA PRO A 232 5.11 2.28 -5.02
C PRO A 232 5.13 2.30 -3.48
N SER A 233 4.53 3.30 -2.84
CA SER A 233 4.75 3.55 -1.41
C SER A 233 3.64 4.34 -0.73
N SER A 234 2.37 4.12 -1.09
CA SER A 234 1.26 4.89 -0.52
C SER A 234 0.76 4.30 0.80
N LEU A 235 0.26 5.16 1.68
CA LEU A 235 -0.56 4.77 2.84
C LEU A 235 -1.97 5.29 2.60
N MET A 236 -2.88 4.39 2.23
CA MET A 236 -4.28 4.74 1.99
C MET A 236 -4.97 4.91 3.35
N ILE A 237 -5.51 6.10 3.58
CA ILE A 237 -6.21 6.51 4.79
C ILE A 237 -7.69 6.60 4.43
N GLY A 238 -8.41 5.56 4.82
CA GLY A 238 -9.84 5.40 4.60
C GLY A 238 -10.64 6.30 5.54
N CYS A 239 -11.39 7.23 4.97
CA CYS A 239 -12.23 8.17 5.69
C CYS A 239 -13.69 8.04 5.27
N HIS A 240 -14.58 8.55 6.13
CA HIS A 240 -15.98 8.78 5.82
C HIS A 240 -16.30 10.25 6.03
N ALA A 241 -17.13 10.84 5.19
CA ALA A 241 -17.56 12.23 5.31
C ALA A 241 -19.01 12.40 4.85
N TYR A 242 -19.64 13.49 5.25
CA TYR A 242 -21.00 13.84 4.83
C TYR A 242 -20.95 15.02 3.89
N ALA A 243 -21.69 14.94 2.78
CA ALA A 243 -21.87 16.06 1.89
C ALA A 243 -22.84 17.10 2.47
N ASP A 244 -22.66 18.35 2.06
CA ASP A 244 -23.59 19.45 2.38
C ASP A 244 -24.74 19.54 1.38
N ASP A 245 -24.54 19.10 0.14
CA ASP A 245 -25.54 19.03 -0.92
C ASP A 245 -25.17 17.98 -1.99
N PRO A 246 -26.10 17.54 -2.85
CA PRO A 246 -25.86 16.48 -3.82
C PRO A 246 -25.34 16.96 -5.19
N ALA A 247 -25.07 18.26 -5.39
CA ALA A 247 -24.69 18.77 -6.70
C ALA A 247 -23.27 18.33 -7.08
N ILE A 248 -23.17 17.54 -8.15
CA ILE A 248 -21.88 17.06 -8.67
C ILE A 248 -21.43 17.98 -9.82
N THR A 249 -20.18 18.42 -9.77
CA THR A 249 -19.48 19.06 -10.89
C THR A 249 -18.15 18.34 -11.08
N ILE A 250 -18.04 17.57 -12.16
CA ILE A 250 -16.89 16.69 -12.39
C ILE A 250 -15.72 17.46 -13.01
N ASP A 251 -14.51 17.27 -12.48
CA ASP A 251 -13.29 17.55 -13.23
C ASP A 251 -13.01 16.41 -14.23
N ALA A 252 -13.31 16.68 -15.50
CA ALA A 252 -13.14 15.73 -16.60
C ALA A 252 -11.68 15.38 -16.91
N THR A 253 -10.71 16.06 -16.30
CA THR A 253 -9.28 15.69 -16.42
C THR A 253 -8.92 14.50 -15.52
N GLU A 254 -9.67 14.29 -14.43
CA GLU A 254 -9.40 13.23 -13.45
C GLU A 254 -10.45 12.11 -13.48
N LEU A 255 -11.73 12.49 -13.52
CA LEU A 255 -12.86 11.55 -13.51
C LEU A 255 -13.60 11.51 -14.85
N ASP A 256 -13.97 10.30 -15.25
CA ASP A 256 -14.85 10.02 -16.39
C ASP A 256 -16.33 10.14 -15.99
N ASP A 257 -16.66 9.74 -14.75
CA ASP A 257 -18.00 9.87 -14.18
C ASP A 257 -17.96 9.85 -12.63
N ALA A 258 -18.96 10.49 -12.01
CA ALA A 258 -19.18 10.50 -10.56
C ALA A 258 -20.68 10.56 -10.28
N ARG A 259 -21.18 9.65 -9.42
CA ARG A 259 -22.61 9.46 -9.19
C ARG A 259 -22.91 9.10 -7.74
N TRP A 260 -24.10 9.46 -7.30
CA TRP A 260 -24.69 8.95 -6.07
C TRP A 260 -25.31 7.57 -6.30
N PHE A 261 -25.01 6.63 -5.41
CA PHE A 261 -25.51 5.27 -5.42
C PHE A 261 -26.28 4.99 -4.13
N THR A 262 -27.49 4.47 -4.28
CA THR A 262 -28.35 4.07 -3.15
C THR A 262 -27.73 2.91 -2.36
N ARG A 263 -28.14 2.75 -1.11
CA ARG A 263 -27.69 1.64 -0.27
C ARG A 263 -27.97 0.28 -0.92
N GLU A 264 -29.13 0.13 -1.55
CA GLU A 264 -29.52 -1.09 -2.25
C GLU A 264 -28.60 -1.40 -3.44
N GLU A 265 -28.23 -0.39 -4.23
CA GLU A 265 -27.29 -0.55 -5.34
C GLU A 265 -25.89 -0.94 -4.86
N VAL A 266 -25.41 -0.33 -3.78
CA VAL A 266 -24.11 -0.65 -3.19
C VAL A 266 -24.09 -2.08 -2.65
N VAL A 267 -25.13 -2.50 -1.91
CA VAL A 267 -25.28 -3.88 -1.43
C VAL A 267 -25.30 -4.87 -2.60
N TYR A 268 -26.09 -4.59 -3.63
CA TYR A 268 -26.19 -5.44 -4.81
C TYR A 268 -24.84 -5.60 -5.52
N ALA A 269 -24.09 -4.51 -5.71
CA ALA A 269 -22.77 -4.53 -6.34
C ALA A 269 -21.74 -5.33 -5.50
N MET A 270 -21.78 -5.18 -4.17
CA MET A 270 -20.90 -5.92 -3.26
C MET A 270 -21.20 -7.43 -3.23
N GLU A 271 -22.47 -7.82 -3.36
CA GLU A 271 -22.86 -9.23 -3.53
C GLU A 271 -22.50 -9.78 -4.91
N GLY A 272 -22.47 -8.93 -5.94
CA GLY A 272 -22.01 -9.26 -7.29
C GLY A 272 -20.61 -9.87 -7.29
N LEU A 273 -19.70 -9.35 -6.46
CA LEU A 273 -18.33 -9.86 -6.31
C LEU A 273 -18.26 -11.33 -5.86
N LYS A 274 -19.23 -11.80 -5.06
CA LYS A 274 -19.30 -13.19 -4.58
C LYS A 274 -19.88 -14.13 -5.62
N THR A 275 -20.78 -13.62 -6.45
CA THR A 275 -21.57 -14.40 -7.41
C THR A 275 -21.04 -14.34 -8.84
N GLY A 276 -20.07 -13.46 -9.11
CA GLY A 276 -19.58 -13.16 -10.45
C GLY A 276 -20.57 -12.33 -11.29
N ARG A 277 -21.63 -11.80 -10.66
CA ARG A 277 -22.61 -10.96 -11.34
C ARG A 277 -22.06 -9.55 -11.50
N GLU A 278 -22.27 -8.99 -12.68
CA GLU A 278 -21.90 -7.62 -13.02
C GLU A 278 -23.09 -6.85 -13.61
N ASP A 279 -24.34 -7.23 -13.36
CA ASP A 279 -25.55 -6.60 -13.92
C ASP A 279 -26.13 -5.46 -13.06
N GLY A 280 -25.44 -5.11 -11.96
CA GLY A 280 -25.80 -3.97 -11.11
C GLY A 280 -25.49 -2.60 -11.70
N ALA A 281 -25.86 -1.55 -10.96
CA ALA A 281 -25.60 -0.16 -11.33
C ALA A 281 -24.09 0.15 -11.53
N PHE A 282 -23.24 -0.55 -10.78
CA PHE A 282 -21.78 -0.52 -10.92
C PHE A 282 -21.15 -1.85 -10.50
N ILE A 283 -19.88 -2.03 -10.85
CA ILE A 283 -19.01 -3.12 -10.40
C ILE A 283 -18.19 -2.59 -9.23
N ALA A 284 -18.35 -3.20 -8.06
CA ALA A 284 -17.70 -2.77 -6.83
C ALA A 284 -16.18 -3.03 -6.83
N PRO A 285 -15.42 -2.28 -6.00
CA PRO A 285 -14.01 -2.55 -5.77
C PRO A 285 -13.78 -3.97 -5.22
N PRO A 286 -12.71 -4.65 -5.66
CA PRO A 286 -12.41 -6.02 -5.22
C PRO A 286 -12.02 -6.09 -3.73
N PRO A 287 -12.15 -7.27 -3.08
CA PRO A 287 -11.96 -7.41 -1.62
C PRO A 287 -10.61 -6.98 -1.05
N PHE A 288 -9.55 -6.96 -1.86
CA PHE A 288 -8.23 -6.52 -1.40
C PHE A 288 -8.08 -4.99 -1.36
N ALA A 289 -9.01 -4.22 -1.92
CA ALA A 289 -8.94 -2.76 -1.99
C ALA A 289 -9.59 -2.11 -0.77
N VAL A 290 -8.97 -1.09 -0.18
CA VAL A 290 -9.54 -0.33 0.95
C VAL A 290 -10.91 0.26 0.63
N ALA A 291 -11.18 0.65 -0.63
CA ALA A 291 -12.52 1.09 -1.05
C ALA A 291 -13.60 0.03 -0.78
N HIS A 292 -13.30 -1.26 -0.99
CA HIS A 292 -14.22 -2.35 -0.65
C HIS A 292 -14.55 -2.37 0.85
N HIS A 293 -13.54 -2.15 1.69
CA HIS A 293 -13.71 -2.11 3.14
C HIS A 293 -14.50 -0.89 3.60
N LEU A 294 -14.35 0.27 2.96
CA LEU A 294 -15.16 1.46 3.23
C LEU A 294 -16.63 1.23 2.88
N LEU A 295 -16.91 0.65 1.70
CA LEU A 295 -18.27 0.31 1.28
C LEU A 295 -18.91 -0.69 2.24
N LYS A 296 -18.16 -1.72 2.64
CA LYS A 296 -18.62 -2.70 3.63
C LYS A 296 -18.93 -2.06 4.99
N TRP A 297 -18.02 -1.23 5.50
CA TRP A 297 -18.21 -0.54 6.77
C TRP A 297 -19.45 0.35 6.75
N TRP A 298 -19.69 1.06 5.64
CA TRP A 298 -20.84 1.94 5.46
C TRP A 298 -22.18 1.16 5.44
N ILE A 299 -22.22 0.00 4.78
CA ILE A 299 -23.40 -0.89 4.79
C ILE A 299 -23.74 -1.37 6.21
N GLU A 300 -22.72 -1.53 7.06
CA GLU A 300 -22.85 -2.02 8.44
C GLU A 300 -23.22 -0.92 9.45
N GLN A 301 -23.18 0.36 9.07
CA GLN A 301 -23.74 1.48 9.85
C GLN A 301 -25.26 1.52 9.70
#